data_AF-A0AB39P7D5-F1
#
_entry.id   AF-A0AB39P7D5-F1
#
_cell.length_a   1.000
_cell.length_b   1.000
_cell.length_c   1.000
_cell.angle_alpha   90.00
_cell.angle_beta   90.00
_cell.angle_gamma   90.00
#
_symmetry.space_group_name_H-M   'P 1'
#
loop_
_entity.id
_entity.type
_entity.pdbx_description
1 polymer ?
#
loop_
_entity_poly.entity_id
_entity_poly.type
_entity_poly.pdbx_seq_one_letter_code
_entity_poly.pdbx_strand_id
1 'polypeptide(L)'
;MALRSILARLAIAAAGGALVALAATTPAVANDEWGDGPGASSRNDGWGHHGEHGDHGDHNNPRLYEGRVTARGGLILRGAPNRGGTYIRTAPYGSIVSIFCKTPGETIDGNPLWYLLTDGTWAWGAARYIDNIGPAPRWC
;
A
#
# COMPACT_ATOMS: atom_id res chain seq x y z
N MET A 1 34.05 -33.02 -5.70
CA MET A 1 33.23 -33.84 -4.77
C MET A 1 31.77 -33.50 -5.02
N ALA A 2 31.03 -34.45 -5.60
CA ALA A 2 29.59 -34.34 -5.77
C ALA A 2 28.91 -34.77 -4.46
N LEU A 3 27.99 -33.96 -3.94
CA LEU A 3 27.00 -34.44 -2.97
C LEU A 3 25.61 -34.24 -3.58
N ARG A 4 25.02 -35.37 -3.97
CA ARG A 4 23.61 -35.54 -4.33
C ARG A 4 22.88 -35.87 -3.02
N SER A 5 21.81 -35.14 -2.69
CA SER A 5 20.89 -35.48 -1.59
C SER A 5 19.47 -35.19 -2.08
N ILE A 6 18.81 -36.15 -2.73
CA ILE A 6 17.84 -37.13 -2.19
C ILE A 6 16.59 -36.46 -1.62
N LEU A 7 15.49 -36.71 -2.34
CA LEU A 7 14.09 -36.45 -2.02
C LEU A 7 13.70 -36.87 -0.60
N ALA A 8 12.85 -36.07 0.04
CA ALA A 8 11.90 -36.57 1.02
C ALA A 8 10.52 -35.93 0.75
N ARG A 9 9.59 -36.77 0.27
CA ARG A 9 8.16 -36.51 0.22
C ARG A 9 7.55 -36.95 1.55
N LEU A 10 6.79 -36.08 2.22
CA LEU A 10 5.84 -36.40 3.29
C LEU A 10 4.98 -35.13 3.50
N ALA A 11 3.68 -35.14 3.75
CA ALA A 11 2.59 -36.09 3.58
C ALA A 11 1.31 -35.23 3.65
N ILE A 12 0.27 -35.61 2.91
CA ILE A 12 -1.02 -34.91 2.93
C ILE A 12 -1.74 -35.27 4.23
N ALA A 13 -2.16 -34.26 4.98
CA ALA A 13 -3.14 -34.41 6.06
C ALA A 13 -4.42 -33.63 5.68
N ALA A 14 -5.49 -34.39 5.43
CA ALA A 14 -6.84 -33.86 5.25
C ALA A 14 -7.51 -33.69 6.63
N ALA A 15 -8.14 -32.54 6.87
CA ALA A 15 -9.17 -32.39 7.89
C ALA A 15 -10.17 -31.32 7.40
N GLY A 16 -11.44 -31.72 7.26
CA GLY A 16 -12.52 -30.89 6.74
C GLY A 16 -13.32 -30.14 7.83
N GLY A 17 -14.41 -29.51 7.38
CA GLY A 17 -15.42 -28.82 8.21
C GLY A 17 -15.38 -27.30 8.04
N ALA A 18 -16.47 -26.54 7.87
CA ALA A 18 -17.89 -26.81 7.70
C ALA A 18 -18.50 -25.53 7.07
N LEU A 19 -19.50 -25.68 6.19
CA LEU A 19 -20.28 -24.57 5.62
C LEU A 19 -21.09 -23.88 6.73
N VAL A 20 -20.91 -22.58 6.91
CA VAL A 20 -21.76 -21.76 7.79
C VAL A 20 -22.76 -20.98 6.93
N ALA A 21 -24.03 -21.07 7.34
CA ALA A 21 -25.20 -20.57 6.66
C ALA A 21 -25.22 -19.04 6.50
N LEU A 22 -25.81 -18.60 5.39
CA LEU A 22 -26.08 -17.20 5.04
C LEU A 22 -27.18 -16.65 5.95
N ALA A 23 -26.87 -15.63 6.76
CA ALA A 23 -27.87 -14.73 7.31
C ALA A 23 -28.05 -13.56 6.33
N ALA A 24 -29.15 -13.57 5.58
CA ALA A 24 -29.55 -12.42 4.78
C ALA A 24 -30.03 -11.31 5.71
N THR A 25 -29.23 -10.26 5.89
CA THR A 25 -29.70 -9.03 6.52
C THR A 25 -30.49 -8.24 5.46
N THR A 26 -31.81 -8.18 5.64
CA THR A 26 -32.67 -7.28 4.86
C THR A 26 -32.32 -5.83 5.23
N PRO A 27 -32.10 -4.91 4.27
CA PRO A 27 -32.00 -3.50 4.58
C PRO A 27 -33.36 -3.01 5.07
N ALA A 28 -33.39 -2.42 6.27
CA ALA A 28 -34.47 -1.52 6.65
C ALA A 28 -34.24 -0.20 5.90
N VAL A 29 -35.03 0.04 4.87
CA VAL A 29 -35.20 1.38 4.31
C VAL A 29 -35.97 2.20 5.36
N ALA A 30 -35.27 3.11 6.03
CA ALA A 30 -35.93 4.17 6.77
C ALA A 30 -36.26 5.27 5.76
N ASN A 31 -37.55 5.39 5.43
CA ASN A 31 -38.07 6.54 4.71
C ASN A 31 -37.75 7.81 5.52
N ASP A 32 -37.23 8.80 4.82
CA ASP A 32 -37.11 10.19 5.18
C ASP A 32 -38.48 10.78 5.52
N GLU A 33 -38.89 10.67 6.79
CA GLU A 33 -39.97 11.48 7.33
C GLU A 33 -39.44 12.90 7.50
N TRP A 34 -39.74 13.72 6.50
CA TRP A 34 -39.66 15.17 6.54
C TRP A 34 -40.52 15.69 7.69
N GLY A 35 -39.88 15.88 8.85
CA GLY A 35 -40.47 16.56 9.99
C GLY A 35 -40.55 18.06 9.73
N ASP A 36 -41.66 18.50 9.16
CA ASP A 36 -42.12 19.89 9.18
C ASP A 36 -42.31 20.36 10.64
N GLY A 37 -41.36 21.15 11.13
CA GLY A 37 -41.47 21.90 12.37
C GLY A 37 -41.48 23.41 12.08
N PRO A 38 -42.56 24.16 12.40
CA PRO A 38 -42.59 25.59 12.16
C PRO A 38 -41.98 26.38 13.33
N GLY A 39 -41.13 27.34 12.99
CA GLY A 39 -40.98 28.58 13.76
C GLY A 39 -39.71 28.75 14.57
N ALA A 40 -38.78 29.55 14.04
CA ALA A 40 -38.43 30.83 14.66
C ALA A 40 -37.57 31.67 13.70
N SER A 41 -38.04 32.88 13.45
CA SER A 41 -37.46 33.91 12.60
C SER A 41 -36.20 34.55 13.16
N SER A 42 -35.30 34.90 12.24
CA SER A 42 -34.41 36.08 12.23
C SER A 42 -33.30 36.20 13.29
N ARG A 43 -32.04 36.14 12.82
CA ARG A 43 -31.18 37.33 12.67
C ARG A 43 -29.95 37.01 11.80
N ASN A 44 -29.68 37.93 10.87
CA ASN A 44 -28.43 38.09 10.13
C ASN A 44 -27.25 38.17 11.10
N ASP A 45 -26.10 37.59 10.72
CA ASP A 45 -24.79 38.27 10.72
C ASP A 45 -23.82 37.46 9.85
N GLY A 46 -23.31 38.11 8.80
CA GLY A 46 -22.43 37.51 7.82
C GLY A 46 -21.03 37.26 8.38
N TRP A 47 -20.50 36.08 8.06
CA TRP A 47 -19.07 35.78 8.13
C TRP A 47 -18.69 34.92 6.93
N GLY A 48 -18.19 35.57 5.88
CA GLY A 48 -17.45 34.90 4.84
C GLY A 48 -16.09 34.51 5.41
N HIS A 49 -15.84 33.20 5.52
CA HIS A 49 -14.56 32.66 5.94
C HIS A 49 -14.18 31.50 5.01
N HIS A 50 -13.16 31.78 4.19
CA HIS A 50 -12.04 30.91 3.80
C HIS A 50 -12.30 29.39 3.93
N GLY A 51 -12.23 28.59 2.88
CA GLY A 51 -11.01 28.50 2.07
C GLY A 51 -9.88 27.79 2.82
N GLU A 52 -10.14 26.65 3.46
CA GLU A 52 -9.11 25.72 3.92
C GLU A 52 -9.75 24.34 4.11
N HIS A 53 -9.60 23.48 3.10
CA HIS A 53 -9.94 22.07 3.22
C HIS A 53 -8.91 21.48 4.19
N GLY A 54 -9.24 21.50 5.48
CA GLY A 54 -8.34 21.13 6.55
C GLY A 54 -7.83 19.70 6.37
N ASP A 55 -6.50 19.57 6.39
CA ASP A 55 -5.76 18.39 6.80
C ASP A 55 -6.23 17.95 8.21
N HIS A 56 -7.42 17.36 8.27
CA HIS A 56 -7.94 16.71 9.46
C HIS A 56 -7.45 15.27 9.47
N GLY A 57 -6.30 15.03 10.10
CA GLY A 57 -5.88 13.66 10.35
C GLY A 57 -4.54 13.50 11.03
N ASP A 58 -4.46 13.93 12.29
CA ASP A 58 -3.56 13.29 13.27
C ASP A 58 -4.01 11.85 13.49
N HIS A 59 -3.63 10.98 12.56
CA HIS A 59 -3.72 9.53 12.70
C HIS A 59 -2.29 9.01 12.63
N ASN A 60 -1.90 8.17 13.59
CA ASN A 60 -0.56 7.57 13.77
C ASN A 60 -0.09 6.67 12.59
N ASN A 61 -0.58 6.88 11.37
CA ASN A 61 -0.10 6.19 10.20
C ASN A 61 1.24 6.77 9.75
N PRO A 62 2.26 5.93 9.54
CA PRO A 62 3.52 6.39 8.98
C PRO A 62 3.26 7.03 7.62
N ARG A 63 3.75 8.26 7.43
CA ARG A 63 3.70 8.94 6.13
C ARG A 63 4.41 8.06 5.09
N LEU A 64 3.63 7.54 4.16
CA LEU A 64 4.13 6.83 2.99
C LEU A 64 4.50 7.84 1.90
N TYR A 65 5.46 7.46 1.08
CA TYR A 65 5.88 8.20 -0.09
C TYR A 65 5.38 7.48 -1.33
N GLU A 66 5.29 8.19 -2.45
CA GLU A 66 4.88 7.59 -3.71
C GLU A 66 6.03 7.63 -4.72
N GLY A 67 6.04 6.65 -5.61
CA GLY A 67 6.94 6.65 -6.75
C GLY A 67 6.35 5.94 -7.94
N ARG A 68 6.80 6.31 -9.14
CA ARG A 68 6.42 5.68 -10.40
C ARG A 68 7.54 4.77 -10.90
N VAL A 69 7.20 3.52 -11.21
CA VAL A 69 8.18 2.58 -11.79
C VAL A 69 8.54 2.99 -13.22
N THR A 70 9.84 3.14 -13.49
CA THR A 70 10.36 3.56 -14.80
C THR A 70 11.05 2.44 -15.60
N ALA A 71 11.26 1.26 -14.99
CA ALA A 71 11.79 0.09 -15.69
C ALA A 71 10.81 -0.41 -16.76
N ARG A 72 11.17 -0.31 -18.05
CA ARG A 72 10.30 -0.69 -19.19
C ARG A 72 9.83 -2.16 -19.16
N GLY A 73 10.68 -3.07 -18.65
CA GLY A 73 10.34 -4.49 -18.49
C GLY A 73 9.64 -4.83 -17.16
N GLY A 74 9.31 -3.81 -16.35
CA GLY A 74 8.92 -3.97 -14.96
C GLY A 74 10.12 -4.04 -14.02
N LEU A 75 9.88 -3.75 -12.74
CA LEU A 75 10.87 -3.77 -11.68
C LEU A 75 10.69 -5.03 -10.83
N ILE A 76 11.72 -5.87 -10.78
CA ILE A 76 11.74 -7.03 -9.90
C ILE A 76 11.90 -6.55 -8.45
N LEU A 77 10.91 -6.86 -7.62
CA LEU A 77 10.92 -6.60 -6.19
C LEU A 77 11.49 -7.80 -5.44
N ARG A 78 12.33 -7.53 -4.44
CA ARG A 78 13.18 -8.52 -3.80
C ARG A 78 13.03 -8.58 -2.28
N GLY A 79 13.39 -9.71 -1.68
CA GLY A 79 13.40 -9.87 -0.23
C GLY A 79 14.54 -9.14 0.49
N ALA A 80 15.53 -8.61 -0.24
CA ALA A 80 16.66 -7.86 0.32
C ALA A 80 17.11 -6.76 -0.67
N PRO A 81 17.79 -5.69 -0.21
CA PRO A 81 18.27 -4.58 -1.05
C PRO A 81 19.53 -4.95 -1.86
N ASN A 82 19.46 -6.08 -2.57
CA ASN A 82 20.49 -6.61 -3.46
C ASN A 82 19.88 -7.56 -4.50
N ARG A 83 20.58 -7.81 -5.61
CA ARG A 83 20.14 -8.69 -6.71
C ARG A 83 20.06 -10.17 -6.32
N GLY A 84 20.73 -10.57 -5.25
CA GLY A 84 20.66 -11.93 -4.70
C GLY A 84 19.41 -12.20 -3.85
N GLY A 85 18.66 -11.17 -3.46
CA GLY A 85 17.44 -11.30 -2.69
C GLY A 85 16.36 -12.08 -3.45
N THR A 86 15.60 -12.88 -2.71
CA THR A 86 14.48 -13.70 -3.23
C THR A 86 13.56 -12.86 -4.11
N TYR A 87 13.16 -13.42 -5.27
CA TYR A 87 12.13 -12.82 -6.11
C TYR A 87 10.79 -12.83 -5.38
N ILE A 88 10.20 -11.65 -5.14
CA ILE A 88 8.90 -11.52 -4.50
C ILE A 88 7.80 -11.33 -5.55
N ARG A 89 7.97 -10.33 -6.41
CA ARG A 89 7.03 -10.01 -7.50
C ARG A 89 7.68 -9.06 -8.50
N THR A 90 6.97 -8.76 -9.58
CA THR A 90 7.33 -7.69 -10.51
C THR A 90 6.34 -6.54 -10.38
N ALA A 91 6.84 -5.31 -10.19
CA ALA A 91 6.05 -4.09 -10.32
C ALA A 91 6.04 -3.65 -11.80
N PRO A 92 4.87 -3.49 -12.44
CA PRO A 92 4.79 -3.13 -13.86
C PRO A 92 5.39 -1.76 -14.16
N TYR A 93 5.81 -1.54 -15.40
CA TYR A 93 6.19 -0.21 -15.87
C TYR A 93 5.04 0.79 -15.69
N GLY A 94 5.34 1.98 -15.16
CA GLY A 94 4.39 3.06 -14.97
C GLY A 94 3.45 2.91 -13.77
N SER A 95 3.51 1.80 -13.03
CA SER A 95 2.72 1.64 -11.80
C SER A 95 3.18 2.60 -10.71
N ILE A 96 2.23 3.10 -9.93
CA ILE A 96 2.51 3.88 -8.72
C ILE A 96 2.68 2.90 -7.56
N VAL A 97 3.78 3.05 -6.82
CA VAL A 97 4.14 2.20 -5.67
C VAL A 97 4.20 3.04 -4.41
N SER A 98 3.78 2.46 -3.28
CA SER A 98 3.85 3.09 -1.96
C SER A 98 5.15 2.71 -1.27
N ILE A 99 5.99 3.69 -0.96
CA ILE A 99 7.32 3.55 -0.38
C ILE A 99 7.27 3.91 1.11
N PHE A 100 7.84 3.06 1.96
CA PHE A 100 7.94 3.29 3.39
C PHE A 100 9.21 4.06 3.77
N CYS A 101 10.37 3.63 3.27
CA CYS A 101 11.68 4.24 3.54
C CYS A 101 12.73 3.83 2.49
N LYS A 102 13.90 4.46 2.55
CA LYS A 102 15.08 4.17 1.73
C LYS A 102 16.25 3.64 2.55
N THR A 103 17.08 2.78 1.95
CA THR A 103 18.29 2.25 2.57
C THR A 103 19.42 2.11 1.54
N PRO A 104 20.71 2.13 1.95
CA PRO A 104 21.80 1.73 1.06
C PRO A 104 21.76 0.22 0.80
N GLY A 105 22.14 -0.18 -0.40
CA GLY A 105 22.22 -1.58 -0.81
C GLY A 105 23.18 -1.77 -1.98
N GLU A 106 22.99 -2.85 -2.73
CA GLU A 106 23.81 -3.11 -3.93
C GLU A 106 23.59 -2.00 -4.97
N THR A 107 24.66 -1.48 -5.54
CA THR A 107 24.59 -0.43 -6.57
C THR A 107 24.02 -0.96 -7.88
N ILE A 108 22.93 -0.34 -8.35
CA ILE A 108 22.29 -0.62 -9.64
C ILE A 108 22.41 0.62 -10.53
N ASP A 109 23.11 0.48 -11.67
CA ASP A 109 23.40 1.56 -12.63
C ASP A 109 23.87 2.87 -11.97
N GLY A 110 24.78 2.75 -11.02
CA GLY A 110 25.36 3.90 -10.30
C GLY A 110 24.53 4.44 -9.13
N ASN A 111 23.36 3.88 -8.83
CA ASN A 111 22.53 4.26 -7.69
C ASN A 111 22.53 3.17 -6.60
N PRO A 112 23.03 3.46 -5.38
CA PRO A 112 23.09 2.51 -4.27
C PRO A 112 21.81 2.43 -3.44
N LEU A 113 20.79 3.23 -3.74
CA LEU A 113 19.59 3.32 -2.93
C LEU A 113 18.54 2.26 -3.32
N TRP A 114 17.91 1.72 -2.29
CA TRP A 114 16.78 0.81 -2.40
C TRP A 114 15.61 1.34 -1.58
N TYR A 115 14.39 1.11 -2.08
CA TYR A 115 13.15 1.52 -1.44
C TYR A 115 12.41 0.29 -0.92
N LEU A 116 11.97 0.37 0.34
CA LEU A 116 11.06 -0.61 0.92
C LEU A 116 9.64 -0.26 0.52
N LEU A 117 9.03 -1.10 -0.30
CA LEU A 117 7.69 -0.93 -0.83
C LEU A 117 6.66 -1.68 0.02
N THR A 118 5.46 -1.13 0.06
CA THR A 118 4.34 -1.60 0.92
C THR A 118 3.10 -1.99 0.12
N ASP A 119 3.16 -1.88 -1.21
CA ASP A 119 2.10 -2.27 -2.13
C ASP A 119 2.05 -3.81 -2.27
N GLY A 120 1.28 -4.44 -1.39
CA GLY A 120 1.11 -5.88 -1.32
C GLY A 120 2.09 -6.53 -0.35
N THR A 121 3.00 -7.38 -0.84
CA THR A 121 4.03 -8.00 -0.01
C THR A 121 5.23 -7.07 0.12
N TRP A 122 5.64 -6.79 1.36
CA TRP A 122 6.78 -5.92 1.63
C TRP A 122 8.02 -6.41 0.90
N ALA A 123 8.61 -5.53 0.08
CA ALA A 123 9.71 -5.90 -0.79
C ALA A 123 10.59 -4.69 -1.15
N TRP A 124 11.83 -4.97 -1.53
CA TRP A 124 12.81 -3.99 -1.92
C TRP A 124 12.82 -3.78 -3.43
N GLY A 125 12.67 -2.53 -3.86
CA GLY A 125 12.86 -2.08 -5.23
C GLY A 125 14.09 -1.19 -5.36
N ALA A 126 14.88 -1.37 -6.43
CA ALA A 126 16.01 -0.49 -6.69
C ALA A 126 15.51 0.93 -7.01
N ALA A 127 15.95 1.93 -6.23
CA ALA A 127 15.53 3.32 -6.40
C ALA A 127 15.91 3.89 -7.78
N ARG A 128 16.90 3.28 -8.44
CA ARG A 128 17.29 3.60 -9.81
C ARG A 128 16.12 3.62 -10.80
N TYR A 129 15.10 2.79 -10.56
CA TYR A 129 13.97 2.59 -11.47
C TYR A 129 12.63 3.02 -10.88
N ILE A 130 12.66 3.91 -9.89
CA ILE A 130 11.47 4.49 -9.26
C ILE A 130 11.66 6.00 -9.21
N ASP A 131 10.84 6.73 -9.97
CA ASP A 131 10.81 8.19 -9.92
C ASP A 131 9.92 8.61 -8.74
N ASN A 132 10.46 9.38 -7.79
CA ASN A 132 9.69 9.85 -6.65
C ASN A 132 8.60 10.83 -7.09
N ILE A 133 7.41 10.64 -6.56
CA ILE A 133 6.30 11.59 -6.67
C ILE A 133 6.25 12.36 -5.36
N GLY A 134 6.70 13.61 -5.41
CA GLY A 134 6.86 14.45 -4.23
C GLY A 134 8.23 14.28 -3.54
N PRO A 135 8.31 14.43 -2.21
CA PRO A 135 9.59 14.41 -1.50
C PRO A 135 10.24 13.02 -1.51
N ALA A 136 11.57 12.99 -1.38
CA ALA A 136 12.30 11.73 -1.28
C ALA A 136 11.93 10.97 0.02
N PRO A 137 11.86 9.63 -0.03
CA PRO A 137 11.61 8.82 1.16
C PRO A 137 12.62 9.08 2.29
N ARG A 138 12.14 9.00 3.53
CA ARG A 138 13.00 9.00 4.73
C ARG A 138 13.88 7.76 4.77
N TRP A 139 14.97 7.83 5.53
CA TRP A 139 15.80 6.66 5.79
C TRP A 139 15.07 5.62 6.64
N CYS A 140 15.35 4.34 6.34
CA CYS A 140 15.29 3.28 7.31
C CYS A 140 16.55 3.41 8.18
#